data_AF-A0A8T2S8T1-F1
#
_entry.id   AF-A0A8T2S8T1-F1
#
_cell.length_a   1.000
_cell.length_b   1.000
_cell.length_c   1.000
_cell.angle_alpha   90.00
_cell.angle_beta   90.00
_cell.angle_gamma   90.00
#
_symmetry.space_group_name_H-M   'P 1'
#
loop_
_entity.id
_entity.type
_entity.pdbx_description
1 polymer ?
#
loop_
_entity_poly.entity_id
_entity_poly.type
_entity_poly.pdbx_seq_one_letter_code
_entity_poly.pdbx_strand_id
1 'polypeptide(L)' 'MEVSQHAKYFCEFCGKYAVKRKAVGIWTCKDCKKIKAGGAYTLNTASAVTVRSTIRRLREQVEG' A
#
# COMPACT_ATOMS: atom_id res chain seq x y z
N MET A 1 16.59 -3.97 -3.15
CA MET A 1 15.98 -3.27 -1.98
C MET A 1 16.06 -1.75 -2.12
N GLU A 2 17.17 -1.20 -2.62
CA GLU A 2 17.31 0.25 -2.87
C GLU A 2 16.41 0.78 -4.00
N VAL A 3 16.23 -0.01 -5.06
CA VAL A 3 15.34 0.34 -6.19
C VAL A 3 13.87 0.41 -5.74
N SER A 4 13.43 -0.55 -4.92
CA SER A 4 12.03 -0.63 -4.48
C SER A 4 11.64 0.51 -3.54
N GLN A 5 12.55 0.97 -2.67
CA GLN A 5 12.25 2.11 -1.80
C GLN A 5 12.20 3.47 -2.53
N HIS A 6 12.93 3.61 -3.65
CA HIS A 6 12.95 4.84 -4.46
C HIS A 6 11.93 4.84 -5.61
N ALA A 7 11.29 3.70 -5.88
CA ALA A 7 10.25 3.56 -6.90
C ALA A 7 9.02 4.44 -6.61
N LYS A 8 8.32 4.82 -7.67
CA LYS A 8 6.98 5.42 -7.59
C LYS A 8 5.95 4.30 -7.66
N TYR A 9 5.01 4.31 -6.71
CA TYR A 9 3.91 3.34 -6.67
C TYR A 9 2.58 3.97 -7.09
N PHE A 10 1.67 3.12 -7.54
CA PHE A 10 0.30 3.48 -7.86
C PHE A 10 -0.45 3.94 -6.60
N CYS A 11 -1.16 5.05 -6.70
CA CYS A 11 -2.03 5.58 -5.66
C CYS A 11 -3.46 5.09 -5.86
N GLU A 12 -3.94 4.22 -4.97
CA GLU A 12 -5.34 3.74 -4.97
C GLU A 12 -6.37 4.88 -4.79
N PHE A 13 -5.97 6.04 -4.26
CA PHE A 13 -6.88 7.17 -4.02
C PHE A 13 -7.06 8.09 -5.23
N CYS A 14 -6.02 8.29 -6.04
CA CYS A 14 -6.05 9.28 -7.13
C CYS A 14 -5.65 8.70 -8.49
N GLY A 15 -5.38 7.40 -8.58
CA GLY A 15 -5.07 6.70 -9.84
C GLY A 15 -3.69 7.00 -10.44
N LYS A 16 -2.84 7.77 -9.76
CA LYS A 16 -1.54 8.22 -10.30
C LYS A 16 -0.38 7.45 -9.67
N TYR A 17 0.69 7.22 -10.45
CA TYR A 17 1.96 6.66 -9.97
C TYR A 17 2.82 7.74 -9.28
N ALA A 18 2.37 8.20 -8.12
CA ALA A 18 2.97 9.30 -7.39
C ALA A 18 3.26 9.00 -5.91
N VAL A 19 3.02 7.77 -5.46
CA VAL A 19 3.33 7.35 -4.09
C VAL A 19 4.82 7.11 -3.94
N LYS A 20 5.45 7.74 -2.95
CA LYS A 20 6.86 7.56 -2.58
C LYS A 20 7.01 7.30 -1.09
N ARG A 21 8.08 6.61 -0.73
CA ARG A 21 8.47 6.40 0.68
C ARG A 21 8.88 7.74 1.30
N LYS A 22 8.33 8.07 2.46
CA LYS A 22 8.75 9.22 3.27
C LYS A 22 9.64 8.79 4.43
N ALA A 23 9.28 7.70 5.09
CA ALA A 23 10.06 7.06 6.14
C ALA A 23 9.80 5.54 6.12
N VAL A 24 10.47 4.78 6.99
CA VAL A 24 10.20 3.35 7.15
C VAL A 24 8.70 3.16 7.44
N GLY A 25 8.01 2.37 6.62
CA GLY A 25 6.58 2.09 6.78
C GLY A 25 5.63 3.24 6.43
N ILE A 26 6.11 4.44 6.11
CA ILE A 26 5.29 5.60 5.78
C ILE A 26 5.46 5.98 4.31
N TRP A 27 4.34 5.97 3.58
CA TRP A 27 4.27 6.26 2.16
C TRP A 27 3.34 7.44 1.90
N THR A 28 3.75 8.38 1.05
CA THR A 28 2.96 9.57 0.73
C THR A 28 2.79 9.72 -0.78
N CYS A 29 1.56 10.01 -1.21
CA CYS A 29 1.30 10.43 -2.58
C CYS A 29 1.70 11.89 -2.75
N LYS A 30 2.50 12.20 -3.78
CA LYS A 30 2.86 13.60 -4.08
C LYS A 30 1.69 14.41 -4.62
N ASP A 31 0.74 13.79 -5.31
CA ASP A 31 -0.35 14.49 -6.00
C ASP A 31 -1.53 14.74 -5.06
N CYS A 32 -2.12 13.69 -4.49
CA CYS A 32 -3.30 13.82 -3.62
C CYS A 32 -2.97 13.97 -2.13
N LYS A 33 -1.68 14.02 -1.77
CA LYS A 33 -1.17 14.19 -0.40
C LYS A 33 -1.61 13.13 0.62
N LYS A 34 -2.27 12.06 0.19
CA LYS A 34 -2.65 10.94 1.06
C LYS A 34 -1.41 10.21 1.57
N ILE A 35 -1.43 9.90 2.86
CA ILE A 35 -0.40 9.13 3.56
C ILE A 35 -0.98 7.75 3.85
N LYS A 36 -0.19 6.70 3.59
CA LYS A 36 -0.55 5.30 3.80
C LYS A 36 0.57 4.60 4.56
N ALA A 37 0.18 3.74 5.51
CA ALA A 37 1.10 2.78 6.11
C ALA A 37 1.37 1.64 5.12
N GLY A 38 2.63 1.26 4.96
CA GLY A 38 3.05 0.22 4.04
C GLY A 38 4.25 -0.56 4.57
N GLY A 39 4.89 -1.34 3.71
CA GLY A 39 6.11 -2.06 4.08
C GLY A 39 7.30 -1.13 4.30
N ALA A 40 8.38 -1.69 4.87
CA ALA A 40 9.62 -0.95 5.11
C ALA A 40 10.27 -0.46 3.81
N TYR A 41 10.21 -1.26 2.74
CA TYR A 41 10.88 -1.00 1.45
C TYR A 41 9.97 -1.11 0.22
N THR A 42 8.75 -1.62 0.39
CA THR A 42 7.71 -1.72 -0.65
C THR A 42 6.39 -1.18 -0.12
N LEU A 43 5.56 -0.56 -0.98
CA LEU A 43 4.27 -0.01 -0.54
C LEU A 43 3.34 -1.09 0.04
N ASN A 44 3.29 -2.26 -0.62
CA ASN A 44 2.53 -3.42 -0.17
C ASN A 44 3.47 -4.61 0.02
N THR A 45 3.43 -5.24 1.19
CA THR A 45 4.12 -6.52 1.45
C THR A 45 3.24 -7.69 1.04
N ALA A 46 3.83 -8.82 0.63
CA ALA A 46 3.09 -10.04 0.26
C ALA A 46 2.11 -10.49 1.37
N SER A 47 2.57 -10.54 2.62
CA SER A 47 1.73 -10.92 3.76
C SER A 47 0.52 -10.00 3.94
N ALA A 48 0.71 -8.68 3.83
CA ALA A 48 -0.42 -7.73 3.90
C ALA A 48 -1.44 -7.92 2.77
N VAL A 49 -1.00 -8.32 1.56
CA VAL A 49 -1.92 -8.64 0.46
C VAL A 49 -2.76 -9.88 0.81
N THR A 50 -2.12 -10.95 1.31
CA THR A 50 -2.80 -12.19 1.72
C THR A 50 -3.74 -11.99 2.91
N VAL A 51 -3.35 -11.16 3.87
CA VAL A 51 -4.21 -10.83 5.03
C VAL A 51 -5.46 -10.08 4.55
N ARG A 52 -5.33 -9.12 3.63
CA ARG A 52 -6.48 -8.40 3.07
C ARG A 52 -7.45 -9.32 2.34
N SER A 53 -6.97 -10.26 1.53
CA SER A 53 -7.85 -11.22 0.84
C SER A 53 -8.52 -12.18 1.81
N THR A 54 -7.80 -12.64 2.84
CA THR A 54 -8.34 -13.52 3.87
C THR A 54 -9.44 -12.83 4.68
N ILE A 55 -9.20 -11.59 5.13
CA ILE A 55 -10.20 -10.82 5.87
C ILE A 55 -11.45 -10.58 5.02
N ARG A 56 -11.28 -10.24 3.73
CA ARG A 56 -12.42 -10.06 2.82
C ARG A 56 -13.27 -11.33 2.73
N ARG A 57 -12.63 -12.48 2.49
CA ARG A 57 -13.32 -13.79 2.43
C ARG A 57 -14.06 -14.11 3.74
N LEU A 58 -13.44 -13.85 4.89
CA LEU A 58 -14.07 -14.09 6.19
C LEU A 58 -15.30 -13.19 6.42
N ARG A 59 -15.28 -11.94 5.96
CA ARG A 59 -16.44 -11.03 6.05
C ARG A 59 -17.59 -11.50 5.15
N GLU A 60 -17.29 -11.89 3.91
CA GLU A 60 -18.28 -12.43 2.98
C GLU A 60 -18.97 -13.69 3.54
N GLN A 61 -18.26 -14.52 4.33
CA GLN A 61 -18.84 -15.70 4.99
C GLN A 61 -19.74 -15.39 6.19
N VAL A 62 -19.61 -14.21 6.80
CA VAL A 62 -20.39 -13.80 7.98
C VAL A 62 -21.60 -12.96 7.59
N GLU A 63 -21.46 -12.15 6.53
CA GLU A 63 -22.47 -11.18 6.08
C GLU A 63 -23.32 -11.69 4.90
N GLY A 64 -22.89 -12.75 4.20
CA GLY A 64 -23.63 -13.41 3.13
C GLY A 64 -24.47 -14.58 3.63
#